data_AF-A0A2H1FDL5-F1
#
_entry.id   AF-A0A2H1FDL5-F1
#
_cell.length_a   1.000
_cell.length_b   1.000
_cell.length_c   1.000
_cell.angle_alpha   90.00
_cell.angle_beta   90.00
_cell.angle_gamma   90.00
#
_symmetry.space_group_name_H-M   'P 1'
#
loop_
_entity.id
_entity.type
_entity.pdbx_description
1 polymer ?
#
loop_
_entity_poly.entity_id
_entity_poly.type
_entity_poly.pdbx_seq_one_letter_code
_entity_poly.pdbx_strand_id
1 'polypeptide(L)'
;MQKSPLEVRRAFGVLFVGVAIAVGSASILSEISFEYKEPMLYYGIIWFGSFAITFGIILGKFRTILSSIKGRMKNSVQWPPAVKAINGLCWAAPFAAIGIVPHLYQYLILFGIGLGNTSTFFFMKKYSGLVNMEQIIVGAISLAAIPLAIMLDTSLISNQTTAVITSRIMIAVAYGAGGVFALVKK
;
A
#
# COMPACT_ATOMS: atom_id res chain seq x y z
N MET A 1 24.30 15.59 2.44
CA MET A 1 24.65 14.30 3.07
C MET A 1 23.86 13.17 2.43
N GLN A 2 24.54 12.13 1.97
CA GLN A 2 23.91 10.90 1.49
C GLN A 2 23.42 10.12 2.71
N LYS A 3 22.10 9.86 2.78
CA LYS A 3 21.51 9.14 3.91
C LYS A 3 21.93 7.69 3.92
N SER A 4 22.09 7.12 5.11
CA SER A 4 22.42 5.70 5.23
C SER A 4 21.28 4.82 4.72
N PRO A 5 21.56 3.59 4.21
CA PRO A 5 20.52 2.65 3.83
C PRO A 5 19.50 2.36 4.95
N LEU A 6 19.95 2.40 6.21
CA LEU A 6 19.09 2.22 7.39
C LEU A 6 18.12 3.40 7.60
N GLU A 7 18.59 4.63 7.44
CA GLU A 7 17.72 5.82 7.51
C GLU A 7 16.66 5.83 6.41
N VAL A 8 17.04 5.40 5.20
CA VAL A 8 16.09 5.25 4.09
C VAL A 8 15.05 4.18 4.42
N ARG A 9 15.47 3.01 4.92
CA ARG A 9 14.55 1.95 5.35
C ARG A 9 13.57 2.44 6.41
N ARG A 10 14.06 3.09 7.46
CA ARG A 10 13.20 3.63 8.54
C ARG A 10 12.23 4.69 8.03
N ALA A 11 12.65 5.55 7.12
CA ALA A 11 11.77 6.53 6.49
C ALA A 11 10.62 5.86 5.71
N PHE A 12 10.91 4.80 4.95
CA PHE A 12 9.87 3.98 4.32
C PHE A 12 9.00 3.24 5.35
N GLY A 13 9.59 2.81 6.47
CA GLY A 13 8.85 2.22 7.58
C GLY A 13 7.79 3.15 8.15
N VAL A 14 8.16 4.41 8.42
CA VAL A 14 7.20 5.44 8.86
C VAL A 14 6.11 5.67 7.81
N LEU A 15 6.48 5.73 6.52
CA LEU A 15 5.51 5.88 5.43
C LEU A 15 4.51 4.71 5.41
N PHE A 16 4.99 3.48 5.50
CA PHE A 16 4.16 2.27 5.45
C PHE A 16 3.23 2.16 6.66
N VAL A 17 3.72 2.46 7.87
CA VAL A 17 2.85 2.55 9.05
C VAL A 17 1.81 3.66 8.89
N GLY A 18 2.18 4.80 8.32
CA GLY A 18 1.23 5.88 8.00
C GLY A 18 0.13 5.43 7.04
N VAL A 19 0.49 4.74 5.95
CA VAL A 19 -0.49 4.16 5.01
C VAL A 19 -1.39 3.15 5.73
N ALA A 20 -0.83 2.28 6.57
CA ALA A 20 -1.59 1.29 7.31
C ALA A 20 -2.63 1.92 8.25
N ILE A 21 -2.22 2.93 9.02
CA ILE A 21 -3.13 3.67 9.91
C ILE A 21 -4.22 4.34 9.08
N ALA A 22 -3.85 5.12 8.06
CA ALA A 22 -4.81 5.88 7.25
C ALA A 22 -5.84 4.98 6.54
N VAL A 23 -5.39 3.87 5.94
CA VAL A 23 -6.29 2.91 5.27
C VAL A 23 -7.15 2.18 6.30
N GLY A 24 -6.58 1.75 7.42
CA GLY A 24 -7.30 1.05 8.48
C GLY A 24 -8.40 1.91 9.09
N SER A 25 -8.08 3.14 9.50
CA SER A 25 -9.07 4.06 10.07
C SER A 25 -10.11 4.48 9.04
N ALA A 26 -9.72 4.80 7.80
CA ALA A 26 -10.69 5.12 6.75
C ALA A 26 -11.66 3.95 6.50
N SER A 27 -11.18 2.71 6.59
CA SER A 27 -12.02 1.53 6.37
C SER A 27 -13.02 1.32 7.49
N ILE A 28 -12.57 1.39 8.74
CA ILE A 28 -13.44 1.23 9.93
C ILE A 28 -14.48 2.36 9.98
N LEU A 29 -14.05 3.61 9.80
CA LEU A 29 -14.95 4.77 9.81
C LEU A 29 -15.93 4.74 8.63
N SER A 30 -15.50 4.29 7.45
CA SER A 30 -16.41 4.12 6.31
C SER A 30 -17.49 3.09 6.61
N GLU A 31 -17.17 2.03 7.35
CA GLU A 31 -18.17 1.03 7.71
C GLU A 31 -19.17 1.55 8.73
N ILE A 32 -18.71 2.28 9.73
CA ILE A 32 -19.60 2.99 10.65
C ILE A 32 -20.52 3.92 9.85
N SER A 33 -19.98 4.73 8.94
CA SER A 33 -20.75 5.60 8.06
C SER A 33 -21.78 4.85 7.19
N PHE A 34 -21.46 3.62 6.78
CA PHE A 34 -22.36 2.74 6.03
C PHE A 34 -23.52 2.24 6.89
N GLU A 35 -23.24 1.77 8.10
CA GLU A 35 -24.26 1.32 9.06
C GLU A 35 -25.26 2.43 9.41
N TYR A 36 -24.78 3.66 9.58
CA TYR A 36 -25.62 4.84 9.84
C TYR A 36 -26.29 5.42 8.58
N LYS A 37 -26.09 4.82 7.40
CA LYS A 37 -26.66 5.26 6.10
C LYS A 37 -26.35 6.72 5.77
N GLU A 38 -25.16 7.18 6.16
CA GLU A 38 -24.72 8.54 5.92
C GLU A 38 -24.53 8.82 4.41
N PRO A 39 -24.72 10.07 3.95
CA PRO A 39 -24.50 10.46 2.56
C PRO A 39 -23.10 10.10 2.03
N MET A 40 -23.01 9.79 0.72
CA MET A 40 -21.77 9.40 0.06
C MET A 40 -20.60 10.40 0.25
N LEU A 41 -20.92 11.68 0.47
CA LEU A 41 -19.94 12.73 0.78
C LEU A 41 -19.07 12.40 2.01
N TYR A 42 -19.65 11.77 3.04
CA TYR A 42 -18.92 11.41 4.26
C TYR A 42 -17.81 10.40 4.00
N TYR A 43 -17.96 9.47 3.06
CA TYR A 43 -16.89 8.55 2.67
C TYR A 43 -15.69 9.33 2.12
N GLY A 44 -15.93 10.32 1.25
CA GLY A 44 -14.88 11.20 0.77
C GLY A 44 -14.15 11.91 1.92
N ILE A 45 -14.91 12.52 2.83
CA ILE A 45 -14.37 13.23 4.01
C ILE A 45 -13.56 12.26 4.90
N ILE A 46 -14.05 11.06 5.15
CA ILE A 46 -13.38 10.04 5.97
C ILE A 46 -12.05 9.64 5.33
N TRP A 47 -12.03 9.36 4.03
CA TRP A 47 -10.81 8.99 3.32
C TRP A 47 -9.79 10.13 3.29
N PHE A 48 -10.20 11.33 2.86
CA PHE A 48 -9.29 12.48 2.83
C PHE A 48 -8.84 12.88 4.23
N GLY A 49 -9.74 12.88 5.22
CA GLY A 49 -9.45 13.20 6.61
C GLY A 49 -8.48 12.19 7.24
N SER A 50 -8.68 10.89 7.03
CA SER A 50 -7.80 9.85 7.57
C SER A 50 -6.37 9.99 7.04
N PHE A 51 -6.22 10.26 5.74
CA PHE A 51 -4.90 10.51 5.14
C PHE A 51 -4.32 11.86 5.61
N ALA A 52 -5.10 12.94 5.59
CA ALA A 52 -4.65 14.27 5.97
C ALA A 52 -4.19 14.33 7.42
N ILE A 53 -4.95 13.73 8.36
CA ILE A 53 -4.58 13.68 9.78
C ILE A 53 -3.32 12.83 9.96
N THR A 54 -3.29 11.63 9.38
CA THR A 54 -2.16 10.71 9.56
C THR A 54 -0.86 11.30 9.03
N PHE A 55 -0.87 11.81 7.79
CA PHE A 55 0.32 12.43 7.21
C PHE A 55 0.60 13.84 7.77
N GLY A 56 -0.43 14.53 8.25
CA GLY A 56 -0.34 15.80 8.98
C GLY A 56 0.49 15.66 10.26
N ILE A 57 0.22 14.63 11.07
CA ILE A 57 1.00 14.33 12.28
C ILE A 57 2.47 14.01 11.94
N ILE A 58 2.72 13.41 10.77
CA ILE A 58 4.05 13.01 10.32
C ILE A 58 4.80 14.17 9.61
N LEU A 59 4.17 15.34 9.41
CA LEU A 59 4.73 16.49 8.68
C LEU A 59 6.14 16.89 9.12
N GLY A 60 6.42 16.90 10.43
CA GLY A 60 7.74 17.24 10.97
C GLY A 60 8.86 16.31 10.50
N LYS A 61 8.54 15.04 10.22
CA LYS A 61 9.47 14.03 9.67
C LYS A 61 9.38 13.94 8.15
N PHE A 62 8.39 14.58 7.53
CA PHE A 62 8.06 14.45 6.11
C PHE A 62 9.16 14.96 5.18
N ARG A 63 9.88 16.04 5.55
CA ARG A 63 11.05 16.51 4.76
C ARG A 63 12.15 15.44 4.70
N THR A 64 12.42 14.78 5.81
CA THR A 64 13.40 13.68 5.89
C THR A 64 12.90 12.47 5.10
N ILE A 65 11.62 12.11 5.23
CA ILE A 65 11.02 11.00 4.49
C ILE A 65 11.08 11.27 2.97
N LEU A 66 10.67 12.46 2.53
CA LEU A 66 10.64 12.85 1.11
C LEU A 66 12.03 12.84 0.48
N SER A 67 13.05 13.35 1.20
CA SER A 67 14.43 13.28 0.74
C SER A 67 14.92 11.83 0.59
N SER A 68 14.53 10.92 1.50
CA SER A 68 14.87 9.49 1.41
C SER A 68 14.14 8.80 0.25
N ILE A 69 12.85 9.11 0.05
CA ILE A 69 12.06 8.62 -1.08
C ILE A 69 12.67 9.07 -2.41
N LYS A 70 13.02 10.36 -2.53
CA LYS A 70 13.71 10.91 -3.71
C LYS A 70 15.04 10.20 -3.96
N GLY A 71 15.78 9.87 -2.89
CA GLY A 71 17.00 9.05 -2.98
C GLY A 71 16.72 7.67 -3.57
N ARG A 72 15.67 6.98 -3.10
CA ARG A 72 15.28 5.66 -3.66
C ARG A 72 14.80 5.78 -5.11
N MET A 73 14.02 6.82 -5.46
CA MET A 73 13.55 7.07 -6.82
C MET A 73 14.70 7.33 -7.81
N LYS A 74 15.80 7.95 -7.39
CA LYS A 74 16.98 8.12 -8.26
C LYS A 74 17.59 6.79 -8.69
N ASN A 75 17.49 5.75 -7.87
CA ASN A 75 17.97 4.42 -8.26
C ASN A 75 17.14 3.84 -9.41
N SER A 76 15.81 3.99 -9.37
CA SER A 76 14.94 3.51 -10.45
C SER A 76 15.10 4.30 -11.75
N VAL A 77 15.66 5.52 -11.73
CA VAL A 77 15.97 6.28 -12.95
C VAL A 77 17.06 5.62 -13.80
N GLN A 78 17.98 4.88 -13.19
CA GLN A 78 19.07 4.21 -13.90
C GLN A 78 18.68 2.82 -14.44
N TRP A 79 17.46 2.36 -14.17
CA TRP A 79 17.01 1.06 -14.66
C TRP A 79 16.85 1.03 -16.18
N PRO A 80 16.97 -0.15 -16.82
CA PRO A 80 16.60 -0.30 -18.22
C PRO A 80 15.15 0.15 -18.47
N PRO A 81 14.84 0.79 -19.61
CA PRO A 81 13.48 1.29 -19.90
C PRO A 81 12.40 0.22 -19.77
N ALA A 82 12.66 -0.99 -20.27
CA ALA A 82 11.74 -2.12 -20.15
C ALA A 82 11.42 -2.48 -18.70
N VAL A 83 12.41 -2.43 -17.80
CA VAL A 83 12.23 -2.72 -16.37
C VAL A 83 11.37 -1.65 -15.71
N LYS A 84 11.56 -0.37 -16.05
CA LYS A 84 10.70 0.72 -15.59
C LYS A 84 9.26 0.53 -16.06
N ALA A 85 9.07 0.16 -17.33
CA ALA A 85 7.76 -0.10 -17.90
C ALA A 85 7.06 -1.27 -17.19
N ILE A 86 7.75 -2.40 -17.00
CA ILE A 86 7.19 -3.56 -16.29
C ILE A 86 6.83 -3.19 -14.85
N ASN A 87 7.71 -2.53 -14.11
CA ASN A 87 7.41 -2.08 -12.75
C ASN A 87 6.20 -1.12 -12.74
N GLY A 88 6.17 -0.17 -13.67
CA GLY A 88 5.06 0.76 -13.84
C GLY A 88 3.74 0.05 -14.12
N LEU A 89 3.75 -0.99 -14.96
CA LEU A 89 2.58 -1.82 -15.24
C LEU A 89 2.14 -2.62 -14.02
N CYS A 90 3.07 -3.21 -13.26
CA CYS A 90 2.77 -3.91 -12.01
C CYS A 90 2.05 -3.00 -11.00
N TRP A 91 2.38 -1.70 -10.98
CA TRP A 91 1.67 -0.72 -10.17
C TRP A 91 0.35 -0.29 -10.81
N ALA A 92 0.36 0.21 -12.05
CA ALA A 92 -0.76 0.94 -12.63
C ALA A 92 -1.83 0.04 -13.27
N ALA A 93 -1.44 -1.06 -13.92
CA ALA A 93 -2.37 -1.87 -14.72
C ALA A 93 -3.50 -2.48 -13.88
N PRO A 94 -3.26 -3.03 -12.67
CA PRO A 94 -4.34 -3.53 -11.84
C PRO A 94 -5.35 -2.45 -11.43
N PHE A 95 -4.89 -1.23 -11.11
CA PHE A 95 -5.80 -0.12 -10.80
C PHE A 95 -6.55 0.39 -12.04
N ALA A 96 -5.91 0.43 -13.21
CA ALA A 96 -6.58 0.78 -14.45
C ALA A 96 -7.68 -0.24 -14.80
N ALA A 97 -7.44 -1.52 -14.56
CA ALA A 97 -8.41 -2.58 -14.78
C ALA A 97 -9.68 -2.44 -13.92
N ILE A 98 -9.62 -1.74 -12.77
CA ILE A 98 -10.80 -1.44 -11.94
C ILE A 98 -11.82 -0.62 -12.73
N GLY A 99 -11.37 0.32 -13.58
CA GLY A 99 -12.28 1.12 -14.41
C GLY A 99 -13.01 0.30 -15.48
N ILE A 100 -12.45 -0.85 -15.87
CA ILE A 100 -13.02 -1.76 -16.87
C ILE A 100 -13.89 -2.82 -16.18
N VAL A 101 -13.45 -3.33 -15.04
CA VAL A 101 -14.05 -4.46 -14.33
C VAL A 101 -14.23 -4.13 -12.84
N PRO A 102 -15.15 -3.20 -12.49
CA PRO A 102 -15.24 -2.64 -11.15
C PRO A 102 -15.65 -3.66 -10.07
N HIS A 103 -16.34 -4.74 -10.44
CA HIS A 103 -16.71 -5.79 -9.50
C HIS A 103 -15.48 -6.56 -8.96
N LEU A 104 -14.33 -6.49 -9.63
CA LEU A 104 -13.08 -7.09 -9.15
C LEU A 104 -12.23 -6.11 -8.30
N TYR A 105 -12.77 -4.94 -7.96
CA TYR A 105 -12.08 -3.86 -7.23
C TYR A 105 -11.21 -4.37 -6.08
N GLN A 106 -11.80 -5.18 -5.17
CA GLN A 106 -11.13 -5.66 -3.96
C GLN A 106 -9.91 -6.55 -4.25
N TYR A 107 -9.99 -7.36 -5.32
CA TYR A 107 -8.90 -8.22 -5.74
C TYR A 107 -7.83 -7.45 -6.49
N LEU A 108 -8.25 -6.55 -7.38
CA LEU A 108 -7.35 -5.77 -8.22
C LEU A 108 -6.50 -4.80 -7.40
N ILE A 109 -7.02 -4.25 -6.29
CA ILE A 109 -6.22 -3.43 -5.37
C ILE A 109 -5.15 -4.29 -4.67
N LEU A 110 -5.53 -5.43 -4.09
CA LEU A 110 -4.58 -6.34 -3.44
C LEU A 110 -3.51 -6.82 -4.42
N PHE A 111 -3.92 -7.13 -5.65
CA PHE A 111 -3.03 -7.54 -6.72
C PHE A 111 -2.08 -6.44 -7.17
N GLY A 112 -2.57 -5.20 -7.33
CA GLY A 112 -1.73 -4.03 -7.64
C GLY A 112 -0.70 -3.73 -6.57
N ILE A 113 -1.10 -3.73 -5.31
CA ILE A 113 -0.18 -3.54 -4.17
C ILE A 113 0.82 -4.70 -4.12
N GLY A 114 0.34 -5.93 -4.32
CA GLY A 114 1.13 -7.15 -4.35
C GLY A 114 2.23 -7.12 -5.41
N LEU A 115 1.83 -6.99 -6.69
CA LEU A 115 2.73 -6.92 -7.83
C LEU A 115 3.65 -5.71 -7.78
N GLY A 116 3.12 -4.54 -7.46
CA GLY A 116 3.89 -3.30 -7.37
C GLY A 116 5.04 -3.43 -6.38
N ASN A 117 4.77 -3.87 -5.15
CA ASN A 117 5.83 -4.04 -4.15
C ASN A 117 6.79 -5.19 -4.47
N THR A 118 6.29 -6.31 -4.99
CA THR A 118 7.11 -7.47 -5.35
C THR A 118 8.08 -7.15 -6.49
N SER A 119 7.58 -6.53 -7.57
CA SER A 119 8.40 -6.10 -8.70
C SER A 119 9.43 -5.06 -8.29
N THR A 120 9.04 -4.07 -7.49
CA THR A 120 9.98 -3.04 -6.99
C THR A 120 11.07 -3.68 -6.13
N PHE A 121 10.74 -4.67 -5.28
CA PHE A 121 11.75 -5.40 -4.51
C PHE A 121 12.79 -6.09 -5.42
N PHE A 122 12.33 -6.90 -6.38
CA PHE A 122 13.24 -7.64 -7.25
C PHE A 122 14.10 -6.72 -8.12
N PHE A 123 13.53 -5.63 -8.64
CA PHE A 123 14.28 -4.68 -9.47
C PHE A 123 15.25 -3.82 -8.66
N MET A 124 14.88 -3.37 -7.46
CA MET A 124 15.79 -2.68 -6.56
C MET A 124 16.96 -3.58 -6.16
N LYS A 125 16.69 -4.87 -5.89
CA LYS A 125 17.74 -5.85 -5.56
C LYS A 125 18.68 -6.08 -6.74
N LYS A 126 18.13 -6.32 -7.94
CA LYS A 126 18.89 -6.68 -9.14
C LYS A 126 19.66 -5.50 -9.75
N TYR A 127 19.01 -4.35 -9.91
CA TYR A 127 19.54 -3.22 -10.68
C TYR A 127 20.10 -2.08 -9.81
N SER A 128 19.94 -2.16 -8.49
CA SER A 128 20.41 -1.11 -7.58
C SER A 128 21.14 -1.64 -6.35
N GLY A 129 21.30 -2.97 -6.22
CA GLY A 129 21.99 -3.59 -5.08
C GLY A 129 21.30 -3.37 -3.74
N LEU A 130 20.01 -2.98 -3.73
CA LEU A 130 19.27 -2.61 -2.53
C LEU A 130 18.24 -3.68 -2.16
N VAL A 131 18.39 -4.26 -0.97
CA VAL A 131 17.48 -5.29 -0.46
C VAL A 131 16.44 -4.65 0.46
N ASN A 132 15.28 -4.35 -0.12
CA ASN A 132 14.15 -3.71 0.56
C ASN A 132 13.16 -4.76 1.09
N MET A 133 13.56 -5.51 2.14
CA MET A 133 12.74 -6.59 2.68
C MET A 133 11.34 -6.14 3.11
N GLU A 134 11.18 -4.87 3.49
CA GLU A 134 9.88 -4.30 3.82
C GLU A 134 8.90 -4.32 2.63
N GLN A 135 9.39 -4.16 1.39
CA GLN A 135 8.54 -4.20 0.20
C GLN A 135 8.06 -5.62 -0.10
N ILE A 136 8.96 -6.61 -0.03
CA ILE A 136 8.55 -8.00 -0.31
C ILE A 136 7.56 -8.53 0.75
N ILE A 137 7.65 -8.06 2.00
CA ILE A 137 6.66 -8.37 3.04
C ILE A 137 5.28 -7.84 2.63
N VAL A 138 5.17 -6.56 2.25
CA VAL A 138 3.89 -5.99 1.78
C VAL A 138 3.37 -6.75 0.56
N GLY A 139 4.27 -7.03 -0.39
CA GLY A 139 3.95 -7.74 -1.62
C GLY A 139 3.40 -9.14 -1.36
N ALA A 140 4.11 -9.94 -0.55
CA ALA A 140 3.72 -11.31 -0.22
C ALA A 140 2.40 -11.37 0.54
N ILE A 141 2.21 -10.53 1.57
CA ILE A 141 0.96 -10.49 2.33
C ILE A 141 -0.21 -10.08 1.42
N SER A 142 -0.03 -9.07 0.56
CA SER A 142 -1.11 -8.60 -0.32
C SER A 142 -1.49 -9.65 -1.37
N LEU A 143 -0.52 -10.38 -1.94
CA LEU A 143 -0.81 -11.47 -2.89
C LEU A 143 -1.46 -12.67 -2.19
N ALA A 144 -0.97 -13.05 -1.01
CA ALA A 144 -1.55 -14.14 -0.22
C ALA A 144 -2.97 -13.81 0.29
N ALA A 145 -3.29 -12.53 0.42
CA ALA A 145 -4.62 -12.06 0.79
C ALA A 145 -5.67 -12.24 -0.34
N ILE A 146 -5.26 -12.39 -1.61
CA ILE A 146 -6.21 -12.51 -2.73
C ILE A 146 -7.05 -13.78 -2.63
N PRO A 147 -6.49 -15.00 -2.47
CA PRO A 147 -7.30 -16.20 -2.27
C PRO A 147 -8.24 -16.09 -1.08
N LEU A 148 -7.79 -15.47 0.02
CA LEU A 148 -8.60 -15.27 1.21
C LEU A 148 -9.77 -14.30 0.93
N ALA A 149 -9.53 -13.21 0.20
CA ALA A 149 -10.58 -12.30 -0.24
C ALA A 149 -11.60 -13.00 -1.13
N ILE A 150 -11.16 -13.87 -2.06
CA ILE A 150 -12.07 -14.64 -2.94
C ILE A 150 -12.92 -15.60 -2.11
N MET A 151 -12.32 -16.32 -1.16
CA MET A 151 -13.05 -17.23 -0.28
C MET A 151 -14.11 -16.50 0.54
N LEU A 152 -13.78 -15.32 1.07
CA LEU A 152 -14.72 -14.52 1.84
C LEU A 152 -15.87 -14.01 0.97
N ASP A 153 -15.56 -13.49 -0.23
CA ASP A 153 -16.56 -12.95 -1.16
C ASP A 153 -17.54 -14.00 -1.67
N THR A 154 -17.08 -15.24 -1.84
CA THR A 154 -17.86 -16.38 -2.35
C THR A 154 -18.53 -17.22 -1.26
N SER A 155 -18.27 -16.92 0.02
CA SER A 155 -18.89 -17.61 1.14
C SER A 155 -20.35 -17.18 1.35
N LEU A 156 -21.19 -18.08 1.89
CA LEU A 156 -22.61 -17.85 2.19
C LEU A 156 -22.89 -16.70 3.18
N ILE A 157 -21.84 -16.13 3.80
CA ILE A 157 -21.90 -15.04 4.78
C ILE A 157 -21.59 -13.67 4.10
N SER A 158 -21.23 -13.68 2.81
CA SER A 158 -20.74 -12.52 2.08
C SER A 158 -21.86 -11.57 1.64
N ASN A 159 -21.80 -10.33 2.14
CA ASN A 159 -22.30 -9.18 1.40
C ASN A 159 -21.08 -8.50 0.74
N GLN A 160 -21.24 -7.93 -0.45
CA GLN A 160 -20.20 -7.22 -1.19
C GLN A 160 -19.47 -6.17 -0.32
N THR A 161 -20.18 -5.57 0.65
CA THR A 161 -19.63 -4.68 1.68
C THR A 161 -18.54 -5.33 2.54
N THR A 162 -18.76 -6.55 3.01
CA THR A 162 -17.84 -7.30 3.87
C THR A 162 -16.52 -7.61 3.15
N ALA A 163 -16.61 -8.04 1.89
CA ALA A 163 -15.43 -8.36 1.09
C ALA A 163 -14.58 -7.11 0.81
N VAL A 164 -15.23 -5.97 0.54
CA VAL A 164 -14.53 -4.68 0.33
C VAL A 164 -13.80 -4.24 1.59
N ILE A 165 -14.42 -4.26 2.76
CA ILE A 165 -13.76 -3.86 4.02
C ILE A 165 -12.61 -4.79 4.34
N THR A 166 -12.84 -6.09 4.20
CA THR A 166 -11.84 -7.10 4.51
C THR A 166 -10.59 -6.90 3.67
N SER A 167 -10.74 -6.65 2.36
CA SER A 167 -9.61 -6.33 1.48
C SER A 167 -8.84 -5.10 1.95
N ARG A 168 -9.53 -4.05 2.42
CA ARG A 168 -8.88 -2.83 2.92
C ARG A 168 -8.15 -3.05 4.25
N ILE A 169 -8.71 -3.85 5.14
CA ILE A 169 -8.03 -4.27 6.38
C ILE A 169 -6.79 -5.11 6.06
N MET A 170 -6.86 -6.02 5.08
CA MET A 170 -5.70 -6.79 4.62
C MET A 170 -4.59 -5.89 4.07
N ILE A 171 -4.94 -4.82 3.35
CA ILE A 171 -3.98 -3.80 2.89
C ILE A 171 -3.34 -3.11 4.09
N ALA A 172 -4.13 -2.68 5.08
CA ALA A 172 -3.61 -2.06 6.29
C ALA A 172 -2.65 -3.00 7.04
N VAL A 173 -2.97 -4.28 7.15
CA VAL A 173 -2.10 -5.31 7.74
C VAL A 173 -0.82 -5.47 6.93
N ALA A 174 -0.89 -5.56 5.60
CA ALA A 174 0.28 -5.72 4.73
C ALA A 174 1.26 -4.54 4.91
N TYR A 175 0.78 -3.31 4.79
CA TYR A 175 1.59 -2.11 5.00
C TYR A 175 2.08 -1.99 6.44
N GLY A 176 1.25 -2.34 7.43
CA GLY A 176 1.62 -2.32 8.84
C GLY A 176 2.79 -3.26 9.12
N ALA A 177 2.71 -4.51 8.64
CA ALA A 177 3.75 -5.51 8.80
C ALA A 177 5.08 -5.07 8.15
N GLY A 178 5.04 -4.61 6.90
CA GLY A 178 6.23 -4.08 6.21
C GLY A 178 6.82 -2.86 6.93
N GLY A 179 5.95 -1.97 7.41
CA GLY A 179 6.34 -0.75 8.12
C GLY A 179 7.01 -1.03 9.46
N VAL A 180 6.39 -1.86 10.31
CA VAL A 180 6.95 -2.29 11.61
C VAL A 180 8.28 -2.99 11.40
N PHE A 181 8.37 -3.91 10.43
CA PHE A 181 9.62 -4.59 10.11
C PHE A 181 10.73 -3.58 9.76
N ALA A 182 10.43 -2.58 8.93
CA ALA A 182 11.40 -1.55 8.54
C ALA A 182 11.89 -0.68 9.71
N LEU A 183 11.07 -0.51 10.75
CA LEU A 183 11.40 0.29 11.93
C LEU A 183 12.18 -0.51 12.98
N VAL A 184 11.82 -1.78 13.19
CA VAL A 184 12.39 -2.64 14.24
C VAL A 184 13.70 -3.30 13.79
N LYS A 185 13.81 -3.67 12.50
CA LYS A 185 15.00 -4.35 12.00
C LYS A 185 16.20 -3.39 12.00
N LYS A 186 17.23 -3.79 12.75
CA LYS A 186 18.53 -3.11 12.80
C LYS A 186 19.28 -3.25 11.47
#